data_AF-A0ABD1FPK0-F1
#
_entry.id   AF-A0ABD1FPK0-F1
#
_cell.length_a   1.000
_cell.length_b   1.000
_cell.length_c   1.000
_cell.angle_alpha   90.00
_cell.angle_beta   90.00
_cell.angle_gamma   90.00
#
_symmetry.space_group_name_H-M   'P 1'
#
loop_
_entity.id
_entity.type
_entity.pdbx_description
1 polymer ?
#
loop_
_entity_poly.entity_id
_entity_poly.type
_entity_poly.pdbx_seq_one_letter_code
_entity_poly.pdbx_strand_id
1 'polypeptide(L)'
;METIVAYFLPLFLLPLSLYLISIIWRNGSYGRKKLPPGSRGWPVLGENLKFATSPEKFVMERMSKHSPEIFQTSLLGENMATFCGAKGNKFLFSNENKLLASWLPQSLMKVLTFAETSKSNMDGHSAFMRILHRDVISPETLKKYVPAMDALAREHVERDWKPNSVAKVLPLSKKYTFELACRLFLSEDDPRRVNRLSGPFAEAMKGLFSVPVDLPGTAYRRSIRAGEVVREELMRMVKERKKEMNEGNNGEARDLLSKMVMARNEEGEFLSEKEICNRVVGMLVASYDTTSYAITSVMDHLAQLPHIYDEVFKEQMAIRQSKGPGELLT
;
A
#
# COMPACT_ATOMS: atom_id res chain seq x y z
N MET A 1 -8.68 52.63 -16.81
CA MET A 1 -7.39 52.02 -17.22
C MET A 1 -6.71 51.29 -16.06
N GLU A 2 -6.69 51.83 -14.85
CA GLU A 2 -6.01 51.22 -13.69
C GLU A 2 -6.52 49.83 -13.30
N THR A 3 -7.84 49.60 -13.38
CA THR A 3 -8.45 48.29 -13.08
C THR A 3 -8.04 47.21 -14.09
N ILE A 4 -7.89 47.56 -15.37
CA ILE A 4 -7.50 46.63 -16.43
C ILE A 4 -6.03 46.21 -16.24
N VAL A 5 -5.14 47.16 -15.94
CA VAL A 5 -3.73 46.89 -15.67
C VAL A 5 -3.55 45.98 -14.46
N ALA A 6 -4.36 46.16 -13.40
CA ALA A 6 -4.33 45.31 -12.21
C ALA A 6 -4.71 43.84 -12.47
N TYR A 7 -5.56 43.54 -13.47
CA TYR A 7 -5.90 42.16 -13.86
C TYR A 7 -4.86 41.53 -14.79
N PHE A 8 -4.24 42.30 -15.67
CA PHE A 8 -3.22 41.79 -16.59
C PHE A 8 -1.86 41.59 -15.92
N LEU A 9 -1.53 42.36 -14.88
CA LEU A 9 -0.27 42.26 -14.15
C LEU A 9 -0.02 40.85 -13.54
N PRO A 10 -0.94 40.22 -12.79
CA PRO A 10 -0.75 38.85 -12.30
C PRO A 10 -0.73 37.83 -13.45
N LEU A 11 -1.44 38.09 -14.55
CA LEU A 11 -1.47 37.21 -15.73
C LEU A 11 -0.09 37.10 -16.41
N PHE A 12 0.74 38.14 -16.33
CA PHE A 12 2.12 38.14 -16.84
C PHE A 12 3.17 37.78 -15.77
N LEU A 13 2.97 38.21 -14.52
CA LEU A 13 3.93 37.94 -13.44
C LEU A 13 3.93 36.46 -13.00
N LEU A 14 2.81 35.75 -13.04
CA LEU A 14 2.75 34.31 -12.75
C LEU A 14 3.58 33.47 -13.73
N PRO A 15 3.38 33.55 -15.06
CA PRO A 15 4.17 32.77 -15.99
C PRO A 15 5.64 33.21 -16.01
N LEU A 16 5.94 34.50 -15.84
CA LEU A 16 7.33 34.99 -15.74
C LEU A 16 8.03 34.49 -14.48
N SER A 17 7.35 34.50 -13.33
CA SER A 17 7.90 33.95 -12.08
C SER A 17 8.05 32.43 -12.15
N LEU A 18 7.09 31.69 -12.72
CA LEU A 18 7.23 30.26 -12.97
C LEU A 18 8.38 29.94 -13.94
N TYR A 19 8.56 30.76 -14.98
CA TYR A 19 9.67 30.64 -15.92
C TYR A 19 11.02 30.90 -15.25
N LEU A 20 11.15 31.98 -14.47
CA LEU A 20 12.37 32.29 -13.73
C LEU A 20 12.68 31.23 -12.66
N ILE A 21 11.67 30.74 -11.92
CA ILE A 21 11.81 29.62 -11.00
C ILE A 21 12.29 28.38 -11.75
N SER A 22 11.75 28.09 -12.94
CA SER A 22 12.17 26.95 -13.75
C SER A 22 13.62 27.07 -14.23
N ILE A 23 14.07 28.28 -14.59
CA ILE A 23 15.47 28.53 -14.98
C ILE A 23 16.38 28.37 -13.77
N ILE A 24 16.03 28.93 -12.62
CA ILE A 24 16.84 28.83 -11.40
C ILE A 24 16.88 27.37 -10.91
N TRP A 25 15.82 26.59 -11.09
CA TRP A 25 15.81 25.16 -10.77
C TRP A 25 16.60 24.31 -11.77
N ARG A 26 16.49 24.61 -13.07
CA ARG A 26 17.28 23.92 -14.12
C ARG A 26 18.77 24.24 -14.03
N ASN A 27 19.09 25.49 -13.69
CA ASN A 27 20.44 26.01 -13.54
C ASN A 27 20.90 26.04 -12.08
N GLY A 28 20.14 25.42 -11.17
CA GLY A 28 20.47 25.28 -9.76
C GLY A 28 21.74 24.45 -9.65
N SER A 29 22.87 25.15 -9.69
CA SER A 29 24.23 24.60 -9.67
C SER A 29 24.48 23.97 -8.30
N TYR A 30 24.07 22.71 -8.15
CA TYR A 30 24.58 21.88 -7.08
C TYR A 30 26.03 21.54 -7.42
N GLY A 31 26.94 22.33 -6.85
CA GLY A 31 28.38 22.21 -7.07
C GLY A 31 28.91 20.78 -6.88
N ARG A 32 29.82 20.39 -7.78
CA ARG A 32 30.86 19.33 -7.63
C ARG A 32 30.46 17.94 -7.08
N LYS A 33 29.18 17.59 -6.92
CA LYS A 33 28.78 16.22 -6.56
C LYS A 33 28.45 15.42 -7.82
N LYS A 34 29.15 14.29 -8.02
CA LYS A 34 28.87 13.33 -9.10
C LYS A 34 27.53 12.63 -8.81
N LEU A 35 26.43 13.21 -9.29
CA LEU A 35 25.09 12.61 -9.24
C LEU A 35 24.87 11.71 -10.47
N PRO A 36 23.95 10.72 -10.40
CA PRO A 36 23.55 9.94 -11.56
C PRO A 36 23.01 10.84 -12.70
N PRO A 37 23.17 10.45 -13.96
CA PRO A 37 22.57 11.17 -15.09
C PRO A 37 21.04 11.10 -15.02
N GLY A 38 20.32 12.11 -15.48
CA GLY A 38 18.86 12.09 -15.50
C GLY A 38 18.20 13.45 -15.29
N SER A 39 16.87 13.48 -15.40
CA SER A 39 16.05 14.69 -15.25
C SER A 39 15.18 14.60 -14.01
N ARG A 40 15.05 15.69 -13.26
CA ARG A 40 14.10 15.80 -12.14
C ARG A 40 12.71 16.26 -12.57
N GLY A 41 12.45 16.43 -13.86
CA GLY A 41 11.15 16.87 -14.36
C GLY A 41 10.79 18.31 -13.99
N TRP A 42 9.51 18.54 -13.76
CA TRP A 42 8.94 19.87 -13.46
C TRP A 42 9.16 20.27 -11.99
N PRO A 43 9.27 21.59 -11.69
CA PRO A 43 9.31 22.06 -10.32
C PRO A 43 8.13 21.53 -9.50
N VAL A 44 8.42 20.95 -8.33
CA VAL A 44 7.45 20.32 -7.40
C VAL A 44 6.75 19.07 -7.93
N LEU A 45 6.32 19.05 -9.20
CA LEU A 45 5.57 17.97 -9.83
C LEU A 45 6.43 16.81 -10.31
N GLY A 46 7.74 16.99 -10.44
CA GLY A 46 8.66 15.96 -10.88
C GLY A 46 8.32 15.40 -12.27
N GLU A 47 8.50 14.08 -12.43
CA GLU A 47 8.12 13.33 -13.62
C GLU A 47 6.88 12.43 -13.41
N ASN A 48 6.10 12.70 -12.36
CA ASN A 48 4.98 11.85 -11.92
C ASN A 48 3.95 11.54 -13.02
N LEU A 49 3.61 12.50 -13.88
CA LEU A 49 2.63 12.28 -14.95
C LEU A 49 3.11 11.23 -15.96
N LYS A 50 4.38 11.33 -16.39
CA LYS A 50 4.95 10.35 -17.33
C LYS A 50 5.04 8.97 -16.69
N PHE A 51 5.46 8.92 -15.43
CA PHE A 51 5.52 7.68 -14.66
C PHE A 51 4.13 7.03 -14.50
N ALA A 52 3.10 7.81 -14.15
CA ALA A 52 1.75 7.30 -13.91
C ALA A 52 1.09 6.68 -15.15
N THR A 53 1.40 7.17 -16.35
CA THR A 53 0.82 6.62 -17.60
C THR A 53 1.36 5.24 -17.97
N SER A 54 2.67 5.00 -17.75
CA SER A 54 3.31 3.73 -18.02
C SER A 54 4.65 3.65 -17.28
N PRO A 55 4.68 3.08 -16.06
CA PRO A 55 5.90 2.98 -15.27
C PRO A 55 7.02 2.21 -15.98
N GLU A 56 6.66 1.13 -16.69
CA GLU A 56 7.62 0.31 -17.44
C GLU A 56 8.28 1.11 -18.57
N LYS A 57 7.47 1.71 -19.47
CA LYS A 57 8.00 2.54 -20.56
C LYS A 57 8.78 3.72 -20.02
N PHE A 58 8.32 4.33 -18.93
CA PHE A 58 9.04 5.39 -18.25
C PHE A 58 10.47 4.94 -17.91
N VAL A 59 10.63 3.81 -17.20
CA VAL A 59 11.94 3.29 -16.80
C VAL A 59 12.78 2.94 -18.03
N MET A 60 12.22 2.23 -19.02
CA MET A 60 12.94 1.85 -20.25
C MET A 60 13.47 3.06 -21.03
N GLU A 61 12.66 4.11 -21.17
CA GLU A 61 13.07 5.36 -21.83
C GLU A 61 14.23 6.04 -21.10
N ARG A 62 14.24 6.07 -19.76
CA ARG A 62 15.31 6.71 -18.98
C ARG A 62 16.58 5.86 -19.01
N MET A 63 16.43 4.54 -18.98
CA MET A 63 17.54 3.61 -19.18
C MET A 63 18.23 3.85 -20.53
N SER A 64 17.45 3.97 -21.60
CA SER A 64 17.99 4.21 -22.94
C SER A 64 18.59 5.62 -23.09
N LYS A 65 17.96 6.65 -22.50
CA LYS A 65 18.35 8.05 -22.70
C LYS A 65 19.49 8.52 -21.80
N HIS A 66 19.56 8.01 -20.56
CA HIS A 66 20.45 8.52 -19.53
C HIS A 66 21.53 7.51 -19.15
N SER A 67 21.13 6.31 -18.74
CA SER A 67 22.05 5.23 -18.38
C SER A 67 21.29 3.93 -18.12
N PRO A 68 21.76 2.79 -18.65
CA PRO A 68 21.14 1.48 -18.43
C PRO A 68 21.34 0.95 -17.00
N GLU A 69 22.22 1.56 -16.20
CA GLU A 69 22.57 1.08 -14.85
C GLU A 69 21.93 1.91 -13.73
N ILE A 70 21.92 3.24 -13.88
CA ILE A 70 21.43 4.15 -12.84
C ILE A 70 21.06 5.51 -13.42
N PHE A 71 19.90 6.04 -13.08
CA PHE A 71 19.51 7.39 -13.43
C PHE A 71 18.86 8.12 -12.26
N GLN A 72 18.88 9.46 -12.27
CA GLN A 72 18.12 10.27 -11.31
C GLN A 72 16.76 10.69 -11.88
N THR A 73 15.75 10.77 -11.02
CA THR A 73 14.44 11.32 -11.32
C THR A 73 13.82 12.00 -10.10
N SER A 74 12.63 12.59 -10.27
CA SER A 74 11.81 13.05 -9.15
C SER A 74 10.39 12.50 -9.27
N LEU A 75 9.97 11.76 -8.24
CA LEU A 75 8.65 11.15 -8.14
C LEU A 75 8.13 11.32 -6.71
N LEU A 76 6.82 11.43 -6.54
CA LEU A 76 6.14 11.53 -5.24
C LEU A 76 6.67 12.64 -4.31
N GLY A 77 7.18 13.73 -4.90
CA GLY A 77 7.74 14.89 -4.20
C GLY A 77 9.22 14.75 -3.83
N GLU A 78 9.86 13.65 -4.23
CA GLU A 78 11.20 13.28 -3.75
C GLU A 78 12.17 13.16 -4.92
N ASN A 79 13.43 13.51 -4.70
CA ASN A 79 14.52 13.27 -5.66
C ASN A 79 15.11 11.90 -5.40
N MET A 80 15.15 11.03 -6.40
CA MET A 80 15.58 9.64 -6.23
C MET A 80 16.55 9.20 -7.33
N ALA A 81 17.44 8.28 -6.97
CA ALA A 81 18.27 7.53 -7.90
C ALA A 81 17.62 6.15 -8.14
N THR A 82 17.27 5.87 -9.39
CA THR A 82 16.71 4.59 -9.81
C THR A 82 17.83 3.69 -10.31
N PHE A 83 18.11 2.63 -9.55
CA PHE A 83 19.04 1.57 -9.96
C PHE A 83 18.33 0.59 -10.87
N CYS A 84 19.01 0.17 -11.93
CA CYS A 84 18.43 -0.62 -13.00
C CYS A 84 19.15 -1.97 -13.16
N GLY A 85 18.40 -2.95 -13.65
CA GLY A 85 18.91 -4.29 -13.97
C GLY A 85 19.37 -5.10 -12.74
N ALA A 86 19.86 -6.31 -13.00
CA ALA A 86 20.23 -7.25 -11.96
C ALA A 86 21.37 -6.74 -11.06
N LYS A 87 22.36 -6.03 -11.61
CA LYS A 87 23.47 -5.46 -10.85
C LYS A 87 23.01 -4.39 -9.86
N GLY A 88 22.14 -3.47 -10.31
CA GLY A 88 21.56 -2.43 -9.46
C GLY A 88 20.70 -3.03 -8.35
N ASN A 89 19.83 -3.97 -8.69
CA ASN A 89 18.98 -4.68 -7.72
C ASN A 89 19.83 -5.43 -6.69
N LYS A 90 20.89 -6.14 -7.11
CA LYS A 90 21.82 -6.82 -6.20
C LYS A 90 22.50 -5.85 -5.24
N PHE A 91 22.92 -4.68 -5.73
CA PHE A 91 23.49 -3.64 -4.87
C PHE A 91 22.48 -3.18 -3.81
N LEU A 92 21.24 -2.89 -4.19
CA LEU A 92 20.20 -2.46 -3.24
C LEU A 92 19.93 -3.52 -2.18
N PHE A 93 19.61 -4.75 -2.59
CA PHE A 93 19.18 -5.81 -1.67
C PHE A 93 20.32 -6.41 -0.83
N SER A 94 21.59 -6.34 -1.27
CA SER A 94 22.72 -6.85 -0.47
C SER A 94 23.22 -5.89 0.60
N ASN A 95 22.80 -4.62 0.53
CA ASN A 95 23.28 -3.52 1.37
C ASN A 95 22.20 -2.90 2.26
N GLU A 96 21.04 -3.55 2.39
CA GLU A 96 20.02 -3.16 3.38
C GLU A 96 20.61 -3.23 4.80
N ASN A 97 20.32 -2.20 5.59
CA ASN A 97 20.83 -1.94 6.94
C ASN A 97 22.36 -1.81 7.04
N LYS A 98 23.09 -1.75 5.92
CA LYS A 98 24.54 -1.50 5.86
C LYS A 98 24.86 -0.13 5.26
N LEU A 99 24.38 0.10 4.04
CA LEU A 99 24.54 1.37 3.31
C LEU A 99 23.20 2.05 3.04
N LEU A 100 22.11 1.27 3.09
CA LEU A 100 20.77 1.70 2.73
C LEU A 100 19.81 1.35 3.87
N ALA A 101 18.78 2.17 4.05
CA ALA A 101 17.69 1.92 4.97
C ALA A 101 16.38 1.90 4.18
N SER A 102 15.49 0.98 4.56
CA SER A 102 14.13 0.95 4.03
C SER A 102 13.41 2.26 4.37
N TRP A 103 12.85 2.92 3.35
CA TRP A 103 12.27 4.25 3.46
C TRP A 103 11.10 4.42 2.49
N LEU A 104 10.09 5.18 2.91
CA LEU A 104 8.96 5.56 2.09
C LEU A 104 8.81 7.10 2.07
N PRO A 105 8.44 7.70 0.93
CA PRO A 105 8.10 9.11 0.84
C PRO A 105 7.09 9.55 1.89
N GLN A 106 7.28 10.76 2.44
CA GLN A 106 6.33 11.32 3.41
C GLN A 106 4.91 11.45 2.84
N SER A 107 4.82 11.65 1.52
CA SER A 107 3.56 11.68 0.79
C SER A 107 2.76 10.39 0.97
N LEU A 108 3.41 9.22 0.90
CA LEU A 108 2.75 7.94 1.13
C LEU A 108 2.36 7.78 2.61
N MET A 109 3.29 8.09 3.51
CA MET A 109 3.09 7.91 4.95
C MET A 109 1.90 8.74 5.47
N LYS A 110 1.79 10.01 5.07
CA LYS A 110 0.74 10.92 5.56
C LYS A 110 -0.69 10.48 5.23
N VAL A 111 -0.89 9.71 4.16
CA VAL A 111 -2.24 9.33 3.72
C VAL A 111 -2.90 8.42 4.73
N LEU A 112 -2.24 7.35 5.18
CA LEU A 112 -2.85 6.31 6.02
C LEU A 112 -2.23 6.19 7.42
N THR A 113 -1.08 6.81 7.69
CA THR A 113 -0.39 6.67 8.98
C THR A 113 -0.45 7.96 9.82
N PHE A 114 -0.26 7.81 11.12
CA PHE A 114 0.05 8.89 12.06
C PHE A 114 1.53 9.27 11.88
N ALA A 115 1.80 10.19 10.96
CA ALA A 115 3.16 10.54 10.54
C ALA A 115 4.03 11.10 11.68
N GLU A 116 3.42 11.65 12.73
CA GLU A 116 4.10 12.14 13.93
C GLU A 116 4.80 11.03 14.73
N THR A 117 4.45 9.76 14.53
CA THR A 117 5.08 8.63 15.23
C THR A 117 6.23 8.01 14.43
N SER A 118 6.83 8.72 13.46
CA SER A 118 7.86 8.13 12.59
C SER A 118 9.07 7.60 13.37
N LYS A 119 9.53 8.32 14.40
CA LYS A 119 10.66 7.92 15.24
C LYS A 119 10.31 6.69 16.08
N SER A 120 9.18 6.71 16.78
CA SER A 120 8.77 5.61 17.64
C SER A 120 8.36 4.35 16.82
N ASN A 121 7.88 4.54 15.59
CA ASN A 121 7.72 3.45 14.60
C ASN A 121 9.07 2.79 14.24
N MET A 122 10.22 3.45 14.40
CA MET A 122 11.52 2.78 14.22
C MET A 122 11.85 1.92 15.45
N ASP A 123 11.63 2.45 16.65
CA ASP A 123 11.90 1.77 17.92
C ASP A 123 11.03 0.51 18.09
N GLY A 124 9.74 0.60 17.72
CA GLY A 124 8.81 -0.53 17.72
C GLY A 124 8.93 -1.48 16.52
N HIS A 125 9.91 -1.30 15.62
CA HIS A 125 10.02 -2.09 14.39
C HIS A 125 10.36 -3.56 14.64
N SER A 126 11.33 -3.83 15.53
CA SER A 126 11.72 -5.22 15.83
C SER A 126 10.59 -5.99 16.50
N ALA A 127 9.81 -5.35 17.38
CA ALA A 127 8.61 -5.91 17.99
C ALA A 127 7.57 -6.31 16.94
N PHE A 128 7.28 -5.41 16.00
CA PHE A 128 6.37 -5.70 14.91
C PHE A 128 6.88 -6.83 14.01
N MET A 129 8.17 -6.83 13.65
CA MET A 129 8.74 -7.91 12.83
C MET A 129 8.66 -9.26 13.53
N ARG A 130 8.89 -9.34 14.85
CA ARG A 130 8.69 -10.58 15.62
C ARG A 130 7.26 -11.09 15.51
N ILE A 131 6.27 -10.20 15.66
CA ILE A 131 4.85 -10.54 15.52
C ILE A 131 4.54 -10.99 14.10
N LEU A 132 5.00 -10.24 13.08
CA LEU A 132 4.76 -10.59 11.68
C LEU A 132 5.28 -12.00 11.39
N HIS A 133 6.55 -12.26 11.70
CA HIS A 133 7.18 -13.56 11.45
C HIS A 133 6.50 -14.71 12.21
N ARG A 134 6.17 -14.52 13.48
CA ARG A 134 5.64 -15.59 14.33
C ARG A 134 4.14 -15.82 14.13
N ASP A 135 3.37 -14.74 14.06
CA ASP A 135 1.91 -14.76 14.25
C ASP A 135 1.12 -14.44 12.98
N VAL A 136 1.81 -14.12 11.88
CA VAL A 136 1.17 -13.83 10.58
C VAL A 136 1.68 -14.76 9.49
N ILE A 137 3.00 -14.86 9.32
CA ILE A 137 3.60 -15.58 8.17
C ILE A 137 4.28 -16.90 8.54
N SER A 138 4.17 -17.36 9.79
CA SER A 138 4.69 -18.68 10.16
C SER A 138 3.90 -19.80 9.49
N PRO A 139 4.54 -20.92 9.09
CA PRO A 139 3.84 -22.04 8.45
C PRO A 139 2.64 -22.55 9.25
N GLU A 140 2.75 -22.58 10.60
CA GLU A 140 1.70 -23.02 11.50
C GLU A 140 0.50 -22.08 11.48
N THR A 141 0.76 -20.76 11.37
CA THR A 141 -0.29 -19.75 11.28
C THR A 141 -0.97 -19.78 9.91
N LEU A 142 -0.18 -19.88 8.84
CA LEU A 142 -0.72 -19.96 7.47
C LEU A 142 -1.68 -21.14 7.31
N LYS A 143 -1.35 -22.32 7.85
CA LYS A 143 -2.25 -23.48 7.86
C LYS A 143 -3.56 -23.21 8.61
N LYS A 144 -3.53 -22.41 9.69
CA LYS A 144 -4.72 -22.03 10.45
C LYS A 144 -5.60 -21.02 9.71
N TYR A 145 -5.05 -20.24 8.76
CA TYR A 145 -5.84 -19.32 7.95
C TYR A 145 -6.67 -20.02 6.89
N VAL A 146 -6.21 -21.16 6.38
CA VAL A 146 -6.83 -21.89 5.27
C VAL A 146 -8.34 -22.11 5.44
N PRO A 147 -8.86 -22.64 6.58
CA PRO A 147 -10.31 -22.83 6.74
C PRO A 147 -11.10 -21.51 6.67
N ALA A 148 -10.58 -20.43 7.25
CA ALA A 148 -11.22 -19.13 7.24
C ALA A 148 -11.20 -18.49 5.84
N MET A 149 -10.08 -18.64 5.12
CA MET A 149 -9.92 -18.19 3.73
C MET A 149 -10.90 -18.89 2.80
N ASP A 150 -11.00 -20.22 2.91
CA ASP A 150 -11.90 -21.05 2.10
C ASP A 150 -13.38 -20.75 2.39
N ALA A 151 -13.75 -20.67 3.67
CA ALA A 151 -15.12 -20.33 4.07
C ALA A 151 -15.54 -18.96 3.52
N LEU A 152 -14.68 -17.94 3.70
CA LEU A 152 -14.96 -16.59 3.21
C LEU A 152 -14.98 -16.54 1.68
N ALA A 153 -14.11 -17.28 0.99
CA ALA A 153 -14.09 -17.33 -0.47
C ALA A 153 -15.41 -17.91 -1.01
N ARG A 154 -15.89 -19.01 -0.44
CA ARG A 154 -17.16 -19.62 -0.81
C ARG A 154 -18.33 -18.66 -0.58
N GLU A 155 -18.43 -18.07 0.60
CA GLU A 155 -19.48 -17.09 0.91
C GLU A 155 -19.45 -15.92 -0.07
N HIS A 156 -18.27 -15.35 -0.31
CA HIS A 156 -18.10 -14.21 -1.19
C HIS A 156 -18.47 -14.56 -2.64
N VAL A 157 -18.16 -15.76 -3.13
CA VAL A 157 -18.58 -16.24 -4.47
C VAL A 157 -20.11 -16.35 -4.56
N GLU A 158 -20.76 -16.97 -3.57
CA GLU A 158 -22.24 -17.09 -3.55
C GLU A 158 -22.92 -15.72 -3.50
N ARG A 159 -22.41 -14.83 -2.66
CA ARG A 159 -23.02 -13.52 -2.36
C ARG A 159 -22.77 -12.48 -3.44
N ASP A 160 -21.55 -12.41 -3.97
CA ASP A 160 -21.10 -11.29 -4.80
C ASP A 160 -20.75 -11.67 -6.24
N TRP A 161 -20.51 -12.95 -6.54
CA TRP A 161 -20.13 -13.38 -7.90
C TRP A 161 -21.32 -13.97 -8.65
N LYS A 162 -21.94 -15.02 -8.10
CA LYS A 162 -23.05 -15.75 -8.75
C LYS A 162 -24.25 -14.90 -9.15
N PRO A 163 -24.70 -13.90 -8.37
CA PRO A 163 -25.87 -13.10 -8.75
C PRO A 163 -25.64 -12.21 -9.97
N ASN A 164 -24.38 -12.00 -10.38
CA ASN A 164 -24.03 -11.13 -11.49
C ASN A 164 -23.88 -11.93 -12.78
N SER A 165 -24.61 -11.55 -13.83
CA SER A 165 -24.42 -12.10 -15.18
C SER A 165 -23.04 -11.74 -15.77
N VAL A 166 -22.46 -10.62 -15.33
CA VAL A 166 -21.10 -10.18 -15.67
C VAL A 166 -20.38 -9.78 -14.38
N ALA A 167 -19.40 -10.58 -13.98
CA ALA A 167 -18.60 -10.32 -12.80
C ALA A 167 -17.37 -9.45 -13.14
N LYS A 168 -17.27 -8.26 -12.52
CA LYS A 168 -16.06 -7.43 -12.61
C LYS A 168 -15.03 -7.94 -11.60
N VAL A 169 -14.08 -8.73 -12.07
CA VAL A 169 -13.10 -9.46 -11.25
C VAL A 169 -12.35 -8.54 -10.29
N LEU A 170 -11.68 -7.49 -10.76
CA LEU A 170 -10.83 -6.65 -9.89
C LEU A 170 -11.60 -6.01 -8.70
N PRO A 171 -12.76 -5.34 -8.90
CA PRO A 171 -13.56 -4.86 -7.78
C PRO A 171 -13.98 -5.95 -6.79
N LEU A 172 -14.38 -7.12 -7.28
CA LEU A 172 -14.80 -8.25 -6.44
C LEU A 172 -13.61 -8.83 -5.66
N SER A 173 -12.46 -8.99 -6.30
CA SER A 173 -11.22 -9.43 -5.67
C SER A 173 -10.77 -8.44 -4.58
N LYS A 174 -10.87 -7.12 -4.82
CA LYS A 174 -10.55 -6.10 -3.82
C LYS A 174 -11.48 -6.14 -2.61
N LYS A 175 -12.77 -6.39 -2.83
CA LYS A 175 -13.74 -6.57 -1.75
C LYS A 175 -13.38 -7.80 -0.91
N TYR A 176 -13.16 -8.94 -1.57
CA TYR A 176 -12.78 -10.19 -0.92
C TYR A 176 -11.48 -10.05 -0.10
N THR A 177 -10.41 -9.50 -0.69
CA THR A 177 -9.12 -9.40 -0.01
C THR A 177 -9.17 -8.43 1.16
N PHE A 178 -9.97 -7.36 1.08
CA PHE A 178 -10.16 -6.43 2.19
C PHE A 178 -10.93 -7.08 3.34
N GLU A 179 -12.05 -7.75 3.06
CA GLU A 179 -12.81 -8.49 4.06
C GLU A 179 -11.95 -9.56 4.75
N LEU A 180 -11.16 -10.30 3.97
CA LEU A 180 -10.23 -11.30 4.49
C LEU A 180 -9.15 -10.66 5.38
N ALA A 181 -8.59 -9.53 4.98
CA ALA A 181 -7.58 -8.83 5.77
C ALA A 181 -8.14 -8.31 7.10
N CYS A 182 -9.36 -7.76 7.11
CA CYS A 182 -10.05 -7.39 8.35
C CYS A 182 -10.27 -8.59 9.26
N ARG A 183 -10.77 -9.70 8.71
CA ARG A 183 -10.98 -10.95 9.45
C ARG A 183 -9.70 -11.50 10.06
N LEU A 184 -8.62 -11.60 9.29
CA LEU A 184 -7.38 -12.23 9.75
C LEU A 184 -6.54 -11.32 10.65
N PHE A 185 -6.51 -10.01 10.39
CA PHE A 185 -5.59 -9.09 11.08
C PHE A 185 -6.25 -8.28 12.20
N LEU A 186 -7.55 -7.98 12.07
CA LEU A 186 -8.31 -7.24 13.08
C LEU A 186 -9.24 -8.15 13.89
N SER A 187 -9.45 -9.39 13.44
CA SER A 187 -10.52 -10.27 13.95
C SER A 187 -11.88 -9.59 13.93
N GLU A 188 -12.13 -8.90 12.81
CA GLU A 188 -13.36 -8.18 12.57
C GLU A 188 -14.16 -8.88 11.46
N ASP A 189 -15.26 -9.51 11.88
CA ASP A 189 -16.17 -10.26 11.00
C ASP A 189 -17.53 -9.54 10.83
N ASP A 190 -17.83 -8.45 11.55
CA ASP A 190 -19.08 -7.70 11.38
C ASP A 190 -19.04 -6.92 10.05
N PRO A 191 -19.92 -7.25 9.08
CA PRO A 191 -19.95 -6.57 7.79
C PRO A 191 -20.16 -5.06 7.93
N ARG A 192 -20.86 -4.59 8.97
CA ARG A 192 -21.06 -3.15 9.20
C ARG A 192 -19.76 -2.46 9.57
N ARG A 193 -18.93 -3.08 10.42
CA ARG A 193 -17.63 -2.51 10.82
C ARG A 193 -16.63 -2.56 9.68
N VAL A 194 -16.57 -3.67 8.95
CA VAL A 194 -15.72 -3.80 7.74
C VAL A 194 -16.12 -2.76 6.69
N ASN A 195 -17.43 -2.55 6.46
CA ASN A 195 -17.90 -1.56 5.50
C ASN A 195 -17.52 -0.11 5.88
N ARG A 196 -17.49 0.24 7.18
CA ARG A 196 -17.01 1.56 7.63
C ARG A 196 -15.55 1.83 7.28
N LEU A 197 -14.72 0.79 7.21
CA LEU A 197 -13.33 0.91 6.78
C LEU A 197 -13.19 0.85 5.25
N SER A 198 -13.87 -0.07 4.59
CA SER A 198 -13.62 -0.41 3.18
C SER A 198 -13.77 0.76 2.21
N GLY A 199 -14.83 1.57 2.35
CA GLY A 199 -15.10 2.72 1.48
C GLY A 199 -14.04 3.81 1.59
N PRO A 200 -13.81 4.36 2.81
CA PRO A 200 -12.73 5.31 3.05
C PRO A 200 -11.35 4.75 2.68
N PHE A 201 -11.07 3.48 2.97
CA PHE A 201 -9.81 2.85 2.61
C PHE A 201 -9.59 2.81 1.09
N ALA A 202 -10.61 2.41 0.32
CA ALA A 202 -10.54 2.40 -1.14
C ALA A 202 -10.31 3.82 -1.71
N GLU A 203 -10.94 4.85 -1.14
CA GLU A 203 -10.71 6.25 -1.56
C GLU A 203 -9.31 6.75 -1.17
N ALA A 204 -8.79 6.34 -0.02
CA ALA A 204 -7.41 6.61 0.40
C ALA A 204 -6.40 5.98 -0.58
N MET A 205 -6.62 4.73 -1.00
CA MET A 205 -5.73 4.04 -1.93
C MET A 205 -5.69 4.68 -3.34
N LYS A 206 -6.79 5.26 -3.83
CA LYS A 206 -6.85 5.89 -5.17
C LYS A 206 -5.84 7.02 -5.37
N GLY A 207 -5.54 7.79 -4.33
CA GLY A 207 -4.62 8.92 -4.39
C GLY A 207 -3.32 8.69 -3.63
N LEU A 208 -3.09 7.48 -3.09
CA LEU A 208 -1.88 7.14 -2.35
C LEU A 208 -0.61 7.43 -3.17
N PHE A 209 -0.58 6.98 -4.42
CA PHE A 209 0.55 7.22 -5.35
C PHE A 209 0.35 8.45 -6.27
N SER A 210 -0.59 9.34 -5.93
CA SER A 210 -0.80 10.56 -6.72
C SER A 210 0.25 11.63 -6.43
N VAL A 211 0.29 12.68 -7.25
CA VAL A 211 1.17 13.82 -7.01
C VAL A 211 0.81 14.45 -5.66
N PRO A 212 1.77 14.64 -4.74
CA PRO A 212 1.49 15.02 -3.35
C PRO A 212 1.18 16.51 -3.19
N VAL A 213 0.13 16.97 -3.86
CA VAL A 213 -0.36 18.34 -3.81
C VAL A 213 -1.65 18.36 -3.00
N ASP A 214 -1.57 18.87 -1.78
CA ASP A 214 -2.68 18.91 -0.84
C ASP A 214 -3.60 20.13 -1.05
N LEU A 215 -4.25 20.20 -2.21
CA LEU A 215 -5.18 21.28 -2.56
C LEU A 215 -6.61 20.76 -2.73
N PRO A 216 -7.64 21.58 -2.47
CA PRO A 216 -9.02 21.20 -2.76
C PRO A 216 -9.18 20.69 -4.20
N GLY A 217 -9.85 19.55 -4.36
CA GLY A 217 -10.09 18.91 -5.66
C GLY A 217 -9.02 17.91 -6.12
N THR A 218 -7.82 17.89 -5.52
CA THR A 218 -6.79 16.91 -5.89
C THR A 218 -7.11 15.51 -5.36
N ALA A 219 -6.59 14.48 -6.05
CA ALA A 219 -6.68 13.10 -5.59
C ALA A 219 -6.00 12.93 -4.22
N TYR A 220 -4.83 13.54 -4.05
CA TYR A 220 -4.07 13.49 -2.80
C TYR A 220 -4.86 14.05 -1.60
N ARG A 221 -5.52 15.22 -1.74
CA ARG A 221 -6.36 15.80 -0.68
C ARG A 221 -7.53 14.88 -0.31
N ARG A 222 -8.19 14.26 -1.30
CA ARG A 222 -9.28 13.29 -1.01
C ARG A 222 -8.75 12.08 -0.26
N SER A 223 -7.58 11.57 -0.65
CA SER A 223 -6.97 10.43 0.03
C SER A 223 -6.53 10.74 1.45
N ILE A 224 -5.99 11.92 1.72
CA ILE A 224 -5.67 12.38 3.08
C ILE A 224 -6.92 12.37 3.96
N ARG A 225 -8.03 12.97 3.49
CA ARG A 225 -9.31 13.01 4.24
C ARG A 225 -9.90 11.61 4.46
N ALA A 226 -9.87 10.77 3.43
CA ALA A 226 -10.35 9.41 3.55
C ALA A 226 -9.49 8.60 4.54
N GLY A 227 -8.17 8.82 4.54
CA GLY A 227 -7.26 8.23 5.49
C GLY A 227 -7.41 8.73 6.93
N GLU A 228 -7.87 9.96 7.15
CA GLU A 228 -8.28 10.45 8.49
C GLU A 228 -9.40 9.58 9.07
N VAL A 229 -10.44 9.32 8.26
CA VAL A 229 -11.55 8.43 8.67
C VAL A 229 -11.06 7.02 8.99
N VAL A 230 -10.18 6.45 8.14
CA VAL A 230 -9.58 5.13 8.39
C VAL A 230 -8.80 5.11 9.71
N ARG A 231 -7.97 6.14 9.96
CA ARG A 231 -7.19 6.26 11.19
C ARG A 231 -8.09 6.35 12.42
N GLU A 232 -9.18 7.12 12.36
CA GLU A 232 -10.12 7.25 13.47
C GLU A 232 -10.85 5.94 13.78
N GLU A 233 -11.30 5.21 12.75
CA GLU A 233 -11.94 3.89 12.91
C GLU A 233 -10.96 2.87 13.50
N LEU A 234 -9.74 2.77 12.96
CA LEU A 234 -8.70 1.88 13.51
C LEU A 234 -8.36 2.25 14.95
N MET A 235 -8.30 3.55 15.25
CA MET A 235 -8.00 4.00 16.59
C MET A 235 -9.11 3.60 17.59
N ARG A 236 -10.37 3.64 17.14
CA ARG A 236 -11.48 3.15 17.95
C ARG A 236 -11.35 1.66 18.22
N MET A 237 -11.06 0.86 17.19
CA MET A 237 -10.89 -0.59 17.31
C MET A 237 -9.78 -0.97 18.28
N VAL A 238 -8.61 -0.32 18.20
CA VAL A 238 -7.48 -0.57 19.11
C VAL A 238 -7.84 -0.20 20.55
N LYS A 239 -8.57 0.92 20.77
CA LYS A 239 -9.00 1.34 22.11
C LYS A 239 -10.02 0.39 22.72
N GLU A 240 -11.02 -0.03 21.94
CA GLU A 240 -12.00 -1.05 22.33
C GLU A 240 -11.28 -2.33 22.74
N ARG A 241 -10.33 -2.80 21.93
CA ARG A 241 -9.55 -3.98 22.27
C ARG A 241 -8.75 -3.83 23.55
N LYS A 242 -8.04 -2.70 23.74
CA LYS A 242 -7.30 -2.42 24.98
C LYS A 242 -8.21 -2.44 26.21
N LYS A 243 -9.43 -1.91 26.09
CA LYS A 243 -10.41 -1.91 27.18
C LYS A 243 -10.89 -3.33 27.51
N GLU A 244 -11.26 -4.12 26.51
CA GLU A 244 -11.69 -5.51 26.68
C GLU A 244 -10.65 -6.35 27.41
N MET A 245 -9.37 -6.16 27.06
CA MET A 245 -8.24 -6.85 27.70
C MET A 245 -8.02 -6.42 29.16
N ASN A 246 -8.23 -5.14 29.49
CA ASN A 246 -8.07 -4.62 30.85
C ASN A 246 -9.21 -5.07 31.79
N GLU A 247 -10.42 -5.28 31.27
CA GLU A 247 -11.60 -5.68 32.03
C GLU A 247 -11.62 -7.19 32.39
N GLY A 248 -10.51 -7.90 32.18
CA GLY A 248 -10.39 -9.32 32.51
C GLY A 248 -11.20 -10.23 31.59
N ASN A 249 -11.76 -9.67 30.50
CA ASN A 249 -12.35 -10.42 29.41
C ASN A 249 -11.21 -10.99 28.56
N ASN A 250 -10.37 -11.82 29.18
CA ASN A 250 -9.29 -12.59 28.58
C ASN A 250 -9.88 -13.74 27.75
N GLY A 251 -10.86 -13.43 26.89
CA GLY A 251 -11.15 -14.24 25.71
C GLY A 251 -9.81 -14.36 24.99
N GLU A 252 -9.20 -15.52 25.22
CA GLU A 252 -7.79 -15.86 25.03
C GLU A 252 -7.05 -14.94 24.06
N ALA A 253 -5.94 -14.34 24.51
CA ALA A 253 -5.02 -13.52 23.73
C ALA A 253 -4.46 -14.22 22.47
N ARG A 254 -5.31 -14.44 21.46
CA ARG A 254 -5.04 -15.28 20.28
C ARG A 254 -5.02 -14.48 19.01
N ASP A 255 -5.86 -13.45 18.88
CA ASP A 255 -5.88 -12.66 17.67
C ASP A 255 -4.69 -11.69 17.55
N LEU A 256 -4.44 -11.27 16.32
CA LEU A 256 -3.26 -10.49 15.98
C LEU A 256 -3.26 -9.11 16.66
N LEU A 257 -4.41 -8.45 16.70
CA LEU A 257 -4.54 -7.12 17.31
C LEU A 257 -4.25 -7.16 18.82
N SER A 258 -4.72 -8.20 19.52
CA SER A 258 -4.41 -8.43 20.94
C SER A 258 -2.92 -8.66 21.17
N LYS A 259 -2.26 -9.41 20.28
CA LYS A 259 -0.81 -9.60 20.33
C LYS A 259 -0.04 -8.31 20.11
N MET A 260 -0.51 -7.44 19.20
CA MET A 260 0.08 -6.12 18.98
C MET A 260 -0.09 -5.19 20.19
N VAL A 261 -1.26 -5.23 20.84
CA VAL A 261 -1.52 -4.47 22.07
C VAL A 261 -0.59 -4.89 23.21
N MET A 262 -0.27 -6.18 23.32
CA MET A 262 0.63 -6.72 24.33
C MET A 262 2.11 -6.68 23.95
N ALA A 263 2.42 -6.23 22.73
CA ALA A 263 3.79 -6.19 22.23
C ALA A 263 4.62 -5.14 22.96
N ARG A 264 5.88 -5.49 23.21
CA ARG A 264 6.87 -4.58 23.80
C ARG A 264 8.03 -4.33 22.85
N ASN A 265 8.52 -3.09 22.82
CA ASN A 265 9.73 -2.68 22.12
C ASN A 265 10.99 -3.24 22.81
N GLU A 266 12.17 -2.83 22.36
CA GLU A 266 13.45 -3.32 22.90
C GLU A 266 13.71 -2.80 24.32
N GLU A 267 13.15 -1.65 24.65
CA GLU A 267 13.18 -1.00 25.96
C GLU A 267 12.17 -1.62 26.95
N GLY A 268 11.35 -2.58 26.51
CA GLY A 268 10.34 -3.25 27.32
C GLY A 268 9.04 -2.45 27.50
N GLU A 269 8.87 -1.34 26.78
CA GLU A 269 7.69 -0.50 26.77
C GLU A 269 6.63 -1.01 25.79
N PHE A 270 5.35 -0.82 26.12
CA PHE A 270 4.26 -1.20 25.22
C PHE A 270 4.17 -0.28 24.01
N LEU A 271 3.76 -0.83 22.87
CA LEU A 271 3.45 -0.02 21.69
C LEU A 271 2.30 0.95 21.98
N SER A 272 2.47 2.19 21.54
CA SER A 272 1.42 3.19 21.57
C SER A 272 0.28 2.80 20.63
N GLU A 273 -0.89 3.32 20.96
CA GLU A 273 -2.12 3.18 20.18
C GLU A 273 -1.95 3.56 18.70
N LYS A 274 -1.25 4.67 18.43
CA LYS A 274 -0.98 5.15 17.07
C LYS A 274 -0.02 4.26 16.31
N GLU A 275 0.99 3.70 16.97
CA GLU A 275 1.93 2.75 16.35
C GLU A 275 1.22 1.47 15.94
N ILE A 276 0.37 0.92 16.82
CA ILE A 276 -0.44 -0.25 16.50
C ILE A 276 -1.30 0.04 15.26
N CYS A 277 -1.98 1.18 15.21
CA CYS A 277 -2.75 1.58 14.03
C CYS A 277 -1.90 1.67 12.76
N ASN A 278 -0.69 2.25 12.84
CA ASN A 278 0.23 2.33 11.70
C ASN A 278 0.68 0.95 11.19
N ARG A 279 0.88 -0.01 12.09
CA ARG A 279 1.24 -1.39 11.71
C ARG A 279 0.08 -2.10 11.04
N VAL A 280 -1.10 -2.02 11.65
CA VAL A 280 -2.34 -2.61 11.11
C VAL A 280 -2.64 -2.04 9.73
N VAL A 281 -2.63 -0.72 9.56
CA VAL A 281 -2.92 -0.11 8.26
C VAL A 281 -1.86 -0.47 7.21
N GLY A 282 -0.59 -0.60 7.60
CA GLY A 282 0.46 -1.11 6.73
C GLY A 282 0.16 -2.53 6.22
N MET A 283 -0.35 -3.41 7.09
CA MET A 283 -0.77 -4.76 6.69
C MET A 283 -1.98 -4.76 5.76
N LEU A 284 -2.96 -3.88 6.01
CA LEU A 284 -4.12 -3.71 5.12
C LEU A 284 -3.70 -3.21 3.73
N VAL A 285 -2.80 -2.21 3.67
CA VAL A 285 -2.25 -1.70 2.40
C VAL A 285 -1.51 -2.80 1.64
N ALA A 286 -0.66 -3.56 2.33
CA ALA A 286 0.12 -4.63 1.72
C ALA A 286 -0.74 -5.76 1.13
N SER A 287 -1.89 -6.08 1.75
CA SER A 287 -2.78 -7.17 1.33
C SER A 287 -3.88 -6.76 0.33
N TYR A 288 -4.19 -5.46 0.24
CA TYR A 288 -5.31 -4.99 -0.57
C TYR A 288 -5.06 -5.11 -2.07
N ASP A 289 -4.08 -4.37 -2.60
CA ASP A 289 -3.83 -4.31 -4.05
C ASP A 289 -3.07 -5.56 -4.54
N THR A 290 -2.05 -6.02 -3.82
CA THR A 290 -1.16 -7.12 -4.30
C THR A 290 -1.94 -8.40 -4.59
N THR A 291 -2.69 -8.91 -3.63
CA THR A 291 -3.46 -10.15 -3.74
C THR A 291 -4.64 -9.99 -4.71
N SER A 292 -5.31 -8.84 -4.72
CA SER A 292 -6.45 -8.63 -5.62
C SER A 292 -6.01 -8.54 -7.09
N TYR A 293 -4.88 -7.90 -7.38
CA TYR A 293 -4.27 -7.92 -8.71
C TYR A 293 -3.76 -9.31 -9.07
N ALA A 294 -3.16 -10.06 -8.13
CA ALA A 294 -2.73 -11.43 -8.39
C ALA A 294 -3.90 -12.34 -8.80
N ILE A 295 -5.02 -12.32 -8.04
CA ILE A 295 -6.24 -13.06 -8.39
C ILE A 295 -6.75 -12.63 -9.76
N THR A 296 -6.82 -11.32 -10.01
CA THR A 296 -7.30 -10.78 -11.29
C THR A 296 -6.43 -11.24 -12.46
N SER A 297 -5.10 -11.17 -12.32
CA SER A 297 -4.15 -11.62 -13.33
C SER A 297 -4.25 -13.12 -13.58
N VAL A 298 -4.38 -13.94 -12.53
CA VAL A 298 -4.56 -15.39 -12.69
C VAL A 298 -5.83 -15.69 -13.49
N MET A 299 -6.96 -15.05 -13.15
CA MET A 299 -8.21 -15.24 -13.89
C MET A 299 -8.11 -14.77 -15.34
N ASP A 300 -7.46 -13.64 -15.60
CA ASP A 300 -7.25 -13.11 -16.95
C ASP A 300 -6.40 -14.06 -17.80
N HIS A 301 -5.28 -14.55 -17.27
CA HIS A 301 -4.40 -15.48 -18.01
C HIS A 301 -5.07 -16.83 -18.25
N LEU A 302 -5.79 -17.38 -17.27
CA LEU A 302 -6.53 -18.64 -17.45
C LEU A 302 -7.64 -18.50 -18.50
N ALA A 303 -8.32 -17.35 -18.56
CA ALA A 303 -9.32 -17.08 -19.59
C ALA A 303 -8.69 -16.96 -21.00
N GLN A 304 -7.50 -16.38 -21.11
CA GLN A 304 -6.78 -16.22 -22.38
C GLN A 304 -6.05 -17.50 -22.84
N LEU A 305 -5.79 -18.44 -21.93
CA LEU A 305 -5.01 -19.66 -22.20
C LEU A 305 -5.81 -20.93 -21.82
N PRO A 306 -6.81 -21.35 -22.63
CA PRO A 306 -7.70 -22.45 -22.28
C PRO A 306 -7.00 -23.78 -22.00
N HIS A 307 -5.93 -24.08 -22.71
CA HIS A 307 -5.13 -25.30 -22.49
C HIS A 307 -4.50 -25.34 -21.08
N ILE A 308 -4.13 -24.18 -20.51
CA ILE A 308 -3.65 -24.10 -19.13
C ILE A 308 -4.82 -24.24 -18.16
N TYR A 309 -5.93 -23.59 -18.45
CA TYR A 309 -7.15 -23.73 -17.66
C TYR A 309 -7.59 -25.19 -17.53
N ASP A 310 -7.59 -25.95 -18.63
CA ASP A 310 -8.00 -27.36 -18.64
C ASP A 310 -7.10 -28.22 -17.76
N GLU A 311 -5.78 -28.00 -17.78
CA GLU A 311 -4.84 -28.72 -16.91
C GLU A 311 -5.01 -28.36 -15.44
N VAL A 312 -5.17 -27.07 -15.12
CA VAL A 312 -5.47 -26.63 -13.74
C VAL A 312 -6.80 -27.21 -13.28
N PHE A 313 -7.84 -27.22 -14.12
CA PHE A 313 -9.14 -27.77 -13.79
C PHE A 313 -9.07 -29.28 -13.53
N LYS A 314 -8.34 -30.04 -14.36
CA LYS A 314 -8.09 -31.46 -14.14
C LYS A 314 -7.40 -31.72 -12.80
N GLU A 315 -6.37 -30.94 -12.46
CA GLU A 315 -5.67 -31.05 -11.17
C GLU A 315 -6.62 -30.81 -10.00
N GLN A 316 -7.36 -29.69 -10.01
CA GLN A 316 -8.29 -29.35 -8.93
C GLN A 316 -9.42 -30.38 -8.80
N MET A 317 -9.86 -30.97 -9.91
CA MET A 317 -10.88 -32.02 -9.90
C MET A 317 -10.37 -33.35 -9.35
N ALA A 318 -9.11 -33.72 -9.64
CA ALA A 318 -8.47 -34.87 -9.02
C ALA A 318 -8.35 -34.71 -7.50
N ILE A 319 -7.96 -33.51 -7.02
CA ILE A 319 -7.95 -33.20 -5.58
C ILE A 319 -9.36 -33.35 -5.00
N ARG A 320 -10.39 -32.76 -5.62
CA ARG A 320 -11.77 -32.85 -5.14
C ARG A 320 -12.27 -34.29 -5.01
N GLN A 321 -11.92 -35.16 -5.97
CA GLN A 321 -12.29 -36.57 -5.97
C GLN A 321 -11.62 -37.36 -4.84
N SER A 322 -10.40 -36.96 -4.43
CA SER A 322 -9.69 -37.56 -3.30
C SER A 322 -10.24 -37.18 -1.92
N LYS A 323 -11.16 -36.22 -1.85
CA LYS A 323 -11.66 -35.61 -0.60
C LYS A 323 -13.11 -36.00 -0.33
N GLY A 324 -13.44 -36.24 0.93
CA GLY A 324 -14.81 -36.52 1.37
C GLY A 324 -15.77 -35.32 1.21
N PRO A 325 -17.09 -35.53 1.35
CA PRO A 325 -18.05 -34.42 1.41
C PRO A 325 -17.74 -33.48 2.59
N GLY A 326 -17.56 -32.18 2.29
CA GLY A 326 -17.31 -31.15 3.31
C GLY A 326 -15.86 -31.01 3.77
N GLU A 327 -14.95 -31.87 3.29
CA GLU A 327 -13.51 -31.70 3.52
C GLU A 327 -12.95 -30.51 2.76
N LEU A 328 -11.99 -29.81 3.37
CA LEU A 328 -11.26 -28.72 2.71
C LEU A 328 -10.42 -29.27 1.55
N LEU A 329 -10.38 -28.53 0.44
CA LEU A 329 -9.63 -28.88 -0.77
C LEU A 329 -8.12 -28.60 -0.66
N THR A 330 -7.64 -28.42 0.57
CA THR A 330 -6.25 -28.07 0.88
C THR A 330 -5.45 -29.22 1.47
#